data_AF-A0A948KJP8-F1
#
_entry.id   AF-A0A948KJP8-F1
#
_cell.length_a   1.000
_cell.length_b   1.000
_cell.length_c   1.000
_cell.angle_alpha   90.00
_cell.angle_beta   90.00
_cell.angle_gamma   90.00
#
_symmetry.space_group_name_H-M   'P 1'
#
loop_
_entity.id
_entity.type
_entity.pdbx_description
1 polymer ?
#
loop_
_entity_poly.entity_id
_entity_poly.type
_entity_poly.pdbx_seq_one_letter_code
_entity_poly.pdbx_strand_id
1 'polypeptide(L)'
;LQHHTEEGWSMEYDGADIGYLSATVSFLGKVYKLNRDKRLRKVMEESLEFFSYFVYPNGFFAGSMGSRNTLHFYSHGCEILAPEVPLAGLVADKMLESLRDGKIVPAEIQADRYFLYRIPEHLESYIDYGERSGSSLLPYDRNDFQHVFPKGRFYIEKKGRLYVVSNAAKGGVIKAFDIEDGKQLTSDCGIIGKTEGGEVLTSQWIDRMYEFITRADGFSVSGNLHRVPSNKIFTPFKFIIFRLFLLLFGWHTGMAYRIKGLIRKLLMLKSGASEASFARNVTIEDGKVRIVDNIKCPRNIKFESLQFGDEFFVRYVPQSRYFQSQEFDARPYMLSGDELKRLHSEGNIQVERVVSV
;
A
#
# COMPACT_ATOMS: atom_id res chain seq x y z
N LEU A 1 -14.67 11.96 -11.24
CA LEU A 1 -13.79 11.71 -12.41
C LEU A 1 -12.57 12.64 -12.47
N GLN A 2 -12.63 13.89 -12.00
CA GLN A 2 -11.50 14.85 -12.09
C GLN A 2 -10.19 14.41 -11.38
N HIS A 3 -10.25 13.48 -10.44
CA HIS A 3 -9.09 12.99 -9.68
C HIS A 3 -8.59 11.62 -10.13
N HIS A 4 -9.17 11.06 -11.20
CA HIS A 4 -8.75 9.81 -11.82
C HIS A 4 -7.60 10.07 -12.78
N THR A 5 -6.54 9.27 -12.69
CA THR A 5 -5.37 9.37 -13.57
C THR A 5 -5.56 8.48 -14.80
N GLU A 6 -4.81 8.75 -15.85
CA GLU A 6 -4.69 7.89 -17.02
C GLU A 6 -4.05 6.53 -16.73
N GLU A 7 -3.44 6.38 -15.54
CA GLU A 7 -2.89 5.11 -15.04
C GLU A 7 -3.96 4.24 -14.36
N GLY A 8 -5.19 4.74 -14.24
CA GLY A 8 -6.30 3.99 -13.69
C GLY A 8 -6.52 4.14 -12.19
N TRP A 9 -5.78 4.98 -11.47
CA TRP A 9 -5.99 5.18 -10.04
C TRP A 9 -6.48 6.59 -9.71
N SER A 10 -7.13 6.73 -8.55
CA SER A 10 -7.57 8.03 -8.03
C SER A 10 -6.73 8.45 -6.83
N MET A 11 -6.43 9.75 -6.73
CA MET A 11 -5.62 10.31 -5.65
C MET A 11 -6.29 10.12 -4.28
N GLU A 12 -5.64 9.38 -3.39
CA GLU A 12 -6.04 9.20 -2.01
C GLU A 12 -4.86 9.57 -1.09
N TYR A 13 -5.01 10.66 -0.35
CA TYR A 13 -3.93 11.37 0.35
C TYR A 13 -2.83 11.85 -0.62
N ASP A 14 -1.73 11.12 -0.70
CA ASP A 14 -0.50 11.47 -1.40
C ASP A 14 -0.18 10.55 -2.60
N GLY A 15 -0.97 9.49 -2.81
CA GLY A 15 -0.80 8.56 -3.93
C GLY A 15 -2.01 7.65 -4.16
N ALA A 16 -1.81 6.54 -4.85
CA ALA A 16 -2.84 5.52 -5.04
C ALA A 16 -3.06 4.72 -3.75
N ASP A 17 -4.32 4.46 -3.40
CA ASP A 17 -4.67 3.50 -2.36
C ASP A 17 -5.61 2.43 -2.93
N ILE A 18 -5.12 1.20 -3.00
CA ILE A 18 -5.74 0.14 -3.80
C ILE A 18 -7.05 -0.34 -3.17
N GLY A 19 -7.13 -0.48 -1.83
CA GLY A 19 -8.38 -0.86 -1.16
C GLY A 19 -9.48 0.18 -1.38
N TYR A 20 -9.19 1.48 -1.21
CA TYR A 20 -10.16 2.53 -1.53
C TYR A 20 -10.45 2.66 -3.04
N LEU A 21 -9.52 2.26 -3.92
CA LEU A 21 -9.80 2.20 -5.34
C LEU A 21 -10.87 1.14 -5.65
N SER A 22 -10.80 -0.05 -5.03
CA SER A 22 -11.88 -1.04 -5.14
C SER A 22 -13.22 -0.49 -4.61
N ALA A 23 -13.20 0.28 -3.52
CA ALA A 23 -14.39 0.96 -3.00
C ALA A 23 -14.96 1.98 -4.00
N THR A 24 -14.08 2.72 -4.67
CA THR A 24 -14.45 3.66 -5.71
C THR A 24 -15.15 2.95 -6.86
N VAL A 25 -14.62 1.81 -7.31
CA VAL A 25 -15.26 1.00 -8.35
C VAL A 25 -16.62 0.46 -7.91
N SER A 26 -16.76 0.00 -6.66
CA SER A 26 -18.08 -0.38 -6.11
C SER A 26 -19.08 0.78 -6.14
N PHE A 27 -18.71 1.97 -5.64
CA PHE A 27 -19.60 3.12 -5.61
C PHE A 27 -19.98 3.61 -7.01
N LEU A 28 -19.02 3.63 -7.94
CA LEU A 28 -19.31 3.95 -9.34
C LEU A 28 -20.18 2.88 -9.99
N GLY A 29 -19.99 1.61 -9.66
CA GLY A 29 -20.83 0.50 -10.11
C GLY A 29 -22.29 0.67 -9.70
N LYS A 30 -22.55 1.04 -8.44
CA LYS A 30 -23.90 1.34 -7.94
C LYS A 30 -24.58 2.45 -8.74
N VAL A 31 -23.85 3.50 -9.10
CA VAL A 31 -24.34 4.57 -9.98
C VAL A 31 -24.52 4.07 -11.41
N TYR A 32 -23.59 3.28 -11.93
CA TYR A 32 -23.61 2.71 -13.28
C TYR A 32 -24.82 1.80 -13.50
N LYS A 33 -25.21 1.02 -12.47
CA LYS A 33 -26.41 0.18 -12.48
C LYS A 33 -27.68 0.99 -12.70
N LEU A 34 -27.77 2.19 -12.12
CA LEU A 34 -28.89 3.12 -12.28
C LEU A 34 -28.80 3.93 -13.59
N ASN A 35 -27.59 4.28 -14.01
CA ASN A 35 -27.32 5.08 -15.20
C ASN A 35 -26.05 4.60 -15.91
N ARG A 36 -26.24 3.94 -17.06
CA ARG A 36 -25.19 3.29 -17.88
C ARG A 36 -24.29 4.29 -18.63
N ASP A 37 -23.67 5.24 -17.91
CA ASP A 37 -22.76 6.23 -18.48
C ASP A 37 -21.40 5.58 -18.84
N LYS A 38 -21.03 5.67 -20.12
CA LYS A 38 -19.77 5.14 -20.66
C LYS A 38 -18.52 5.70 -19.97
N ARG A 39 -18.58 6.93 -19.45
CA ARG A 39 -17.47 7.55 -18.72
C ARG A 39 -17.24 6.88 -17.37
N LEU A 40 -18.31 6.46 -16.69
CA LEU A 40 -18.21 5.70 -15.44
C LEU A 40 -17.61 4.33 -15.72
N ARG A 41 -18.13 3.63 -16.72
CA ARG A 41 -17.61 2.33 -17.15
C ARG A 41 -16.12 2.38 -17.45
N LYS A 42 -15.68 3.37 -18.25
CA LYS A 42 -14.26 3.55 -18.58
C LYS A 42 -13.39 3.70 -17.33
N VAL A 43 -13.78 4.56 -16.39
CA VAL A 43 -13.03 4.75 -15.14
C VAL A 43 -13.00 3.48 -14.29
N MET A 44 -14.10 2.73 -14.23
CA MET A 44 -14.14 1.47 -13.50
C MET A 44 -13.24 0.40 -14.14
N GLU A 45 -13.23 0.28 -15.48
CA GLU A 45 -12.36 -0.65 -16.21
C GLU A 45 -10.88 -0.31 -16.04
N GLU A 46 -10.51 0.98 -16.15
CA GLU A 46 -9.13 1.43 -15.92
C GLU A 46 -8.69 1.19 -14.47
N SER A 47 -9.60 1.41 -13.50
CA SER A 47 -9.34 1.13 -12.08
C SER A 47 -9.18 -0.35 -11.80
N LEU A 48 -10.02 -1.18 -12.41
CA LEU A 48 -9.96 -2.63 -12.33
C LEU A 48 -8.63 -3.16 -12.88
N GLU A 49 -8.21 -2.70 -14.07
CA GLU A 49 -6.92 -3.09 -14.63
C GLU A 49 -5.79 -2.70 -13.67
N PHE A 50 -5.79 -1.47 -13.13
CA PHE A 50 -4.77 -1.03 -12.18
C PHE A 50 -4.73 -1.87 -10.90
N PHE A 51 -5.87 -2.08 -10.20
CA PHE A 51 -5.84 -2.83 -8.95
C PHE A 51 -5.64 -4.34 -9.15
N SER A 52 -5.87 -4.87 -10.35
CA SER A 52 -5.64 -6.29 -10.65
C SER A 52 -4.17 -6.69 -10.45
N TYR A 53 -3.22 -5.76 -10.61
CA TYR A 53 -1.80 -6.00 -10.34
C TYR A 53 -1.48 -6.27 -8.86
N PHE A 54 -2.42 -5.92 -7.96
CA PHE A 54 -2.29 -6.05 -6.52
C PHE A 54 -3.17 -7.17 -5.95
N VAL A 55 -3.83 -7.95 -6.82
CA VAL A 55 -4.31 -9.30 -6.50
C VAL A 55 -3.08 -10.19 -6.53
N TYR A 56 -2.61 -10.65 -5.36
CA TYR A 56 -1.36 -11.38 -5.28
C TYR A 56 -1.54 -12.88 -5.54
N PRO A 57 -0.50 -13.57 -6.04
CA PRO A 57 -0.56 -15.03 -6.27
C PRO A 57 -0.94 -15.83 -5.02
N ASN A 58 -0.53 -15.36 -3.84
CA ASN A 58 -0.84 -16.00 -2.58
C ASN A 58 -2.27 -15.72 -2.08
N GLY A 59 -3.07 -14.93 -2.81
CA GLY A 59 -4.46 -14.59 -2.51
C GLY A 59 -4.65 -13.35 -1.63
N PHE A 60 -3.59 -12.76 -1.08
CA PHE A 60 -3.69 -11.48 -0.37
C PHE A 60 -3.86 -10.31 -1.36
N PHE A 61 -4.24 -9.15 -0.82
CA PHE A 61 -4.53 -7.96 -1.63
C PHE A 61 -3.91 -6.69 -1.05
N ALA A 62 -3.27 -5.90 -1.91
CA ALA A 62 -2.82 -4.54 -1.61
C ALA A 62 -1.96 -4.38 -0.34
N GLY A 63 -2.48 -3.68 0.68
CA GLY A 63 -1.78 -3.41 1.92
C GLY A 63 -0.74 -2.30 1.81
N SER A 64 0.48 -2.57 2.27
CA SER A 64 1.59 -1.61 2.34
C SER A 64 1.97 -0.95 1.02
N MET A 65 1.52 -1.49 -0.11
CA MET A 65 1.65 -0.85 -1.43
C MET A 65 0.89 0.47 -1.54
N GLY A 66 -0.24 0.62 -0.85
CA GLY A 66 -1.09 1.81 -0.94
C GLY A 66 -0.64 2.98 -0.07
N SER A 67 -1.09 4.19 -0.42
CA SER A 67 -0.84 5.42 0.36
C SER A 67 -1.46 5.40 1.77
N ARG A 68 -2.52 4.62 1.97
CA ARG A 68 -3.23 4.45 3.26
C ARG A 68 -3.11 3.05 3.83
N ASN A 69 -2.32 2.18 3.22
CA ASN A 69 -2.06 0.81 3.68
C ASN A 69 -3.31 -0.07 3.76
N THR A 70 -4.35 0.18 2.96
CA THR A 70 -5.61 -0.54 3.10
C THR A 70 -5.53 -1.96 2.55
N LEU A 71 -6.17 -2.89 3.27
CA LEU A 71 -6.12 -4.33 3.03
C LEU A 71 -7.48 -4.92 2.63
N HIS A 72 -8.52 -4.09 2.63
CA HIS A 72 -9.88 -4.50 2.32
C HIS A 72 -10.15 -4.48 0.82
N PHE A 73 -11.11 -5.28 0.39
CA PHE A 73 -11.60 -5.30 -0.99
C PHE A 73 -13.12 -5.08 -1.03
N TYR A 74 -13.59 -4.32 -2.01
CA TYR A 74 -15.01 -4.11 -2.31
C TYR A 74 -15.35 -4.84 -3.61
N SER A 75 -16.10 -5.93 -3.50
CA SER A 75 -16.39 -6.86 -4.60
C SER A 75 -17.49 -6.37 -5.53
N HIS A 76 -18.42 -5.54 -5.06
CA HIS A 76 -19.69 -5.32 -5.76
C HIS A 76 -19.50 -4.67 -7.14
N GLY A 77 -18.55 -3.73 -7.24
CA GLY A 77 -18.23 -3.10 -8.51
C GLY A 77 -17.66 -4.08 -9.55
N CYS A 78 -16.97 -5.13 -9.10
CA CYS A 78 -16.50 -6.20 -9.99
C CYS A 78 -17.65 -7.11 -10.43
N GLU A 79 -18.55 -7.49 -9.51
CA GLU A 79 -19.75 -8.28 -9.85
C GLU A 79 -20.64 -7.55 -10.86
N ILE A 80 -20.84 -6.24 -10.71
CA ILE A 80 -21.60 -5.42 -11.68
C ILE A 80 -20.96 -5.44 -13.09
N LEU A 81 -19.63 -5.47 -13.17
CA LEU A 81 -18.90 -5.46 -14.45
C LEU A 81 -18.67 -6.86 -15.04
N ALA A 82 -18.73 -7.92 -14.23
CA ALA A 82 -18.40 -9.29 -14.64
C ALA A 82 -19.13 -9.79 -15.91
N PRO A 83 -20.41 -9.44 -16.17
CA PRO A 83 -21.11 -9.83 -17.39
C PRO A 83 -20.55 -9.20 -18.68
N GLU A 84 -19.77 -8.11 -18.56
CA GLU A 84 -19.28 -7.34 -19.71
C GLU A 84 -17.75 -7.26 -19.77
N VAL A 85 -17.07 -7.52 -18.66
CA VAL A 85 -15.62 -7.35 -18.50
C VAL A 85 -15.07 -8.64 -17.87
N PRO A 86 -14.44 -9.53 -18.67
CA PRO A 86 -13.95 -10.82 -18.19
C PRO A 86 -12.99 -10.72 -16.99
N LEU A 87 -12.13 -9.70 -16.97
CA LEU A 87 -11.21 -9.45 -15.85
C LEU A 87 -11.96 -9.16 -14.53
N ALA A 88 -13.11 -8.49 -14.59
CA ALA A 88 -13.89 -8.16 -13.40
C ALA A 88 -14.44 -9.42 -12.73
N GLY A 89 -14.97 -10.34 -13.54
CA GLY A 89 -15.42 -11.65 -13.08
C GLY A 89 -14.29 -12.46 -12.45
N LEU A 90 -13.13 -12.52 -13.12
CA LEU A 90 -11.96 -13.22 -12.61
C LEU A 90 -11.47 -12.65 -11.26
N VAL A 91 -11.39 -11.32 -11.14
CA VAL A 91 -10.98 -10.69 -9.87
C VAL A 91 -12.02 -10.91 -8.79
N ALA A 92 -13.32 -10.84 -9.10
CA ALA A 92 -14.39 -11.10 -8.14
C ALA A 92 -14.30 -12.54 -7.58
N ASP A 93 -14.15 -13.53 -8.46
CA ASP A 93 -14.01 -14.94 -8.07
C ASP A 93 -12.76 -15.17 -7.21
N LYS A 94 -11.62 -14.63 -7.63
CA LYS A 94 -10.37 -14.76 -6.87
C LYS A 94 -10.44 -14.11 -5.50
N MET A 95 -11.07 -12.94 -5.38
CA MET A 95 -11.24 -12.28 -4.10
C MET A 95 -12.29 -12.95 -3.20
N LEU A 96 -13.29 -13.64 -3.79
CA LEU A 96 -14.22 -14.48 -3.04
C LEU A 96 -13.52 -15.73 -2.45
N GLU A 97 -12.67 -16.39 -3.24
CA GLU A 97 -11.80 -17.48 -2.75
C GLU A 97 -10.88 -16.98 -1.63
N SER A 98 -10.24 -15.83 -1.83
CA SER A 98 -9.38 -15.23 -0.81
C SER A 98 -10.14 -14.85 0.46
N LEU A 99 -11.40 -14.42 0.36
CA LEU A 99 -12.24 -14.15 1.53
C LEU A 99 -12.56 -15.44 2.28
N ARG A 100 -12.93 -16.52 1.58
CA ARG A 100 -13.16 -17.85 2.16
C ARG A 100 -11.91 -18.35 2.90
N ASP A 101 -10.73 -18.11 2.34
CA ASP A 101 -9.46 -18.56 2.88
C ASP A 101 -8.87 -17.61 3.95
N GLY A 102 -9.60 -16.55 4.35
CA GLY A 102 -9.18 -15.62 5.40
C GLY A 102 -8.05 -14.66 5.01
N LYS A 103 -7.85 -14.42 3.70
CA LYS A 103 -6.75 -13.59 3.16
C LYS A 103 -7.14 -12.14 2.86
N ILE A 104 -8.44 -11.85 2.83
CA ILE A 104 -9.01 -10.50 2.73
C ILE A 104 -9.66 -10.16 4.07
N VAL A 105 -9.63 -8.89 4.46
CA VAL A 105 -10.29 -8.39 5.68
C VAL A 105 -11.81 -8.66 5.63
N PRO A 106 -12.35 -9.62 6.40
CA PRO A 106 -13.79 -9.84 6.47
C PRO A 106 -14.49 -8.76 7.29
N ALA A 107 -15.81 -8.63 7.14
CA ALA A 107 -16.60 -7.66 7.90
C ALA A 107 -16.55 -7.89 9.42
N GLU A 108 -16.38 -9.13 9.88
CA GLU A 108 -16.38 -9.52 11.29
C GLU A 108 -15.22 -8.93 12.12
N ILE A 109 -14.07 -8.64 11.50
CA ILE A 109 -12.92 -8.04 12.19
C ILE A 109 -12.84 -6.53 12.01
N GLN A 110 -13.79 -5.93 11.29
CA GLN A 110 -13.87 -4.49 11.10
C GLN A 110 -14.61 -3.83 12.26
N ALA A 111 -14.19 -2.63 12.65
CA ALA A 111 -14.88 -1.88 13.70
C ALA A 111 -16.35 -1.59 13.32
N ASP A 112 -17.26 -1.61 14.31
CA ASP A 112 -18.72 -1.50 14.15
C ASP A 112 -19.18 -0.37 13.22
N ARG A 113 -18.48 0.77 13.22
CA ARG A 113 -18.78 1.90 12.34
C ARG A 113 -18.70 1.57 10.84
N TYR A 114 -18.08 0.45 10.46
CA TYR A 114 -17.95 -0.04 9.09
C TYR A 114 -19.00 -1.08 8.73
N PHE A 115 -19.62 -1.70 9.72
CA PHE A 115 -20.71 -2.66 9.54
C PHE A 115 -21.78 -2.13 8.59
N LEU A 116 -22.21 -0.87 8.80
CA LEU A 116 -23.31 -0.22 8.08
C LEU A 116 -23.15 -0.15 6.55
N TYR A 117 -21.93 -0.23 6.02
CA TYR A 117 -21.72 -0.22 4.56
C TYR A 117 -20.94 -1.43 4.05
N ARG A 118 -20.27 -2.19 4.92
CA ARG A 118 -19.54 -3.40 4.53
C ARG A 118 -20.45 -4.62 4.43
N ILE A 119 -21.47 -4.72 5.29
CA ILE A 119 -22.48 -5.78 5.13
C ILE A 119 -23.32 -5.56 3.87
N PRO A 120 -23.86 -4.35 3.60
CA PRO A 120 -24.53 -4.10 2.32
C PRO A 120 -23.65 -4.41 1.11
N GLU A 121 -22.36 -4.07 1.14
CA GLU A 121 -21.43 -4.39 0.05
C GLU A 121 -21.41 -5.88 -0.30
N HIS A 122 -21.34 -6.75 0.70
CA HIS A 122 -21.34 -8.20 0.48
C HIS A 122 -22.70 -8.74 0.03
N LEU A 123 -23.80 -8.23 0.60
CA LEU A 123 -25.15 -8.62 0.20
C LEU A 123 -25.45 -8.19 -1.25
N GLU A 124 -25.07 -6.97 -1.62
CA GLU A 124 -25.24 -6.46 -2.98
C GLU A 124 -24.38 -7.22 -3.98
N SER A 125 -23.15 -7.61 -3.58
CA SER A 125 -22.30 -8.49 -4.39
C SER A 125 -22.95 -9.85 -4.62
N TYR A 126 -23.61 -10.43 -3.61
CA TYR A 126 -24.35 -11.68 -3.76
C TYR A 126 -25.60 -11.53 -4.66
N ILE A 127 -26.34 -10.42 -4.53
CA ILE A 127 -27.52 -10.15 -5.36
C ILE A 127 -27.14 -9.98 -6.84
N ASP A 128 -26.03 -9.28 -7.10
CA ASP A 128 -25.55 -9.00 -8.45
C ASP A 128 -24.51 -10.02 -8.94
N TYR A 129 -24.26 -11.08 -8.17
CA TYR A 129 -23.47 -12.22 -8.61
C TYR A 129 -24.14 -12.85 -9.83
N GLY A 130 -23.38 -12.99 -10.92
CA GLY A 130 -23.95 -13.40 -12.18
C GLY A 130 -22.93 -14.01 -13.15
N GLU A 131 -23.37 -14.16 -14.39
CA GLU A 131 -22.62 -14.82 -15.46
C GLU A 131 -21.23 -14.21 -15.65
N ARG A 132 -20.22 -15.07 -15.80
CA ARG A 132 -18.85 -14.68 -16.16
C ARG A 132 -18.75 -14.65 -17.68
N SER A 133 -18.49 -13.47 -18.24
CA SER A 133 -18.27 -13.36 -19.68
C SER A 133 -16.82 -13.71 -20.04
N GLY A 134 -16.63 -14.61 -21.02
CA GLY A 134 -15.32 -14.92 -21.60
C GLY A 134 -14.26 -15.42 -20.61
N SER A 135 -13.00 -15.26 -21.00
CA SER A 135 -11.82 -15.61 -20.20
C SER A 135 -10.86 -14.43 -20.13
N SER A 136 -10.22 -14.24 -18.98
CA SER A 136 -9.14 -13.27 -18.78
C SER A 136 -7.98 -13.91 -18.02
N LEU A 137 -6.90 -13.16 -17.84
CA LEU A 137 -5.74 -13.55 -17.06
C LEU A 137 -5.45 -12.46 -16.03
N LEU A 138 -5.21 -12.88 -14.78
CA LEU A 138 -4.63 -11.97 -13.79
C LEU A 138 -3.22 -11.60 -14.23
N PRO A 139 -2.70 -10.44 -13.80
CA PRO A 139 -1.39 -9.98 -14.25
C PRO A 139 -0.28 -11.02 -14.07
N TYR A 140 -0.23 -11.74 -12.95
CA TYR A 140 0.80 -12.75 -12.72
C TYR A 140 0.67 -14.00 -13.61
N ASP A 141 -0.48 -14.24 -14.25
CA ASP A 141 -0.72 -15.34 -15.19
C ASP A 141 -0.40 -14.97 -16.66
N ARG A 142 -0.06 -13.70 -16.93
CA ARG A 142 0.26 -13.22 -18.29
C ARG A 142 1.66 -13.69 -18.73
N ASN A 143 1.98 -13.48 -20.01
CA ASN A 143 3.36 -13.61 -20.50
C ASN A 143 4.30 -12.65 -19.77
N ASP A 144 5.61 -12.93 -19.81
CA ASP A 144 6.61 -12.08 -19.16
C ASP A 144 6.49 -10.62 -19.60
N PHE A 145 6.51 -9.71 -18.63
CA PHE A 145 6.40 -8.28 -18.87
C PHE A 145 7.09 -7.48 -17.76
N GLN A 146 7.49 -6.26 -18.13
CA GLN A 146 7.82 -5.19 -17.20
C GLN A 146 6.85 -4.04 -17.44
N HIS A 147 6.20 -3.56 -16.39
CA HIS A 147 5.26 -2.45 -16.45
C HIS A 147 5.56 -1.43 -15.37
N VAL A 148 5.48 -0.15 -15.74
CA VAL A 148 5.74 0.97 -14.84
C VAL A 148 4.55 1.91 -14.92
N PHE A 149 4.09 2.37 -13.76
CA PHE A 149 3.12 3.46 -13.64
C PHE A 149 3.89 4.72 -13.19
N PRO A 150 4.34 5.61 -14.11
CA PRO A 150 5.22 6.73 -13.78
C PRO A 150 4.69 7.72 -12.72
N LYS A 151 3.40 8.06 -12.74
CA LYS A 151 2.76 8.99 -11.80
C LYS A 151 2.60 8.37 -10.42
N GLY A 152 2.18 7.10 -10.36
CA GLY A 152 2.10 6.33 -9.12
C GLY A 152 3.47 5.87 -8.60
N ARG A 153 4.47 5.84 -9.48
CA ARG A 153 5.81 5.25 -9.31
C ARG A 153 5.76 3.80 -8.84
N PHE A 154 4.87 3.03 -9.45
CA PHE A 154 4.84 1.59 -9.27
C PHE A 154 5.69 0.91 -10.34
N TYR A 155 6.38 -0.14 -9.94
CA TYR A 155 7.11 -1.05 -10.81
C TYR A 155 6.53 -2.44 -10.65
N ILE A 156 6.16 -3.09 -11.75
CA ILE A 156 5.65 -4.44 -11.78
C ILE A 156 6.45 -5.23 -12.80
N GLU A 157 6.86 -6.43 -12.42
CA GLU A 157 7.52 -7.35 -13.34
C GLU A 157 7.01 -8.77 -13.12
N LYS A 158 6.65 -9.43 -14.22
CA LYS A 158 6.43 -10.86 -14.28
C LYS A 158 7.54 -11.45 -15.15
N LYS A 159 8.33 -12.39 -14.61
CA LYS A 159 9.44 -13.02 -15.32
C LYS A 159 9.58 -14.49 -14.91
N GLY A 160 9.27 -15.40 -15.83
CA GLY A 160 9.20 -16.84 -15.52
C GLY A 160 8.22 -17.10 -14.36
N ARG A 161 8.72 -17.72 -13.28
CA ARG A 161 7.96 -18.02 -12.05
C ARG A 161 7.84 -16.82 -11.09
N LEU A 162 8.53 -15.72 -11.35
CA LEU A 162 8.61 -14.60 -10.42
C LEU A 162 7.58 -13.52 -10.77
N TYR A 163 6.85 -13.06 -9.76
CA TYR A 163 6.00 -11.87 -9.84
C TYR A 163 6.42 -10.85 -8.79
N VAL A 164 6.81 -9.64 -9.22
CA VAL A 164 7.29 -8.55 -8.38
C VAL A 164 6.38 -7.35 -8.54
N VAL A 165 5.99 -6.76 -7.41
CA VAL A 165 5.28 -5.48 -7.35
C VAL A 165 6.05 -4.57 -6.40
N SER A 166 6.25 -3.31 -6.78
CA SER A 166 6.97 -2.34 -5.97
C SER A 166 6.35 -0.94 -6.05
N ASN A 167 6.41 -0.19 -4.96
CA ASN A 167 6.06 1.22 -4.87
C ASN A 167 7.31 2.08 -4.56
N ALA A 168 7.91 2.65 -5.60
CA ALA A 168 9.06 3.54 -5.48
C ALA A 168 8.70 4.94 -4.95
N ALA A 169 7.45 5.39 -5.07
CA ALA A 169 7.04 6.63 -4.38
C ALA A 169 7.17 6.48 -2.87
N LYS A 170 7.07 5.25 -2.34
CA LYS A 170 7.10 4.91 -0.93
C LYS A 170 8.40 4.24 -0.49
N GLY A 171 9.52 4.70 -1.05
CA GLY A 171 10.86 4.21 -0.69
C GLY A 171 11.19 2.81 -1.20
N GLY A 172 10.44 2.31 -2.18
CA GLY A 172 10.67 1.01 -2.80
C GLY A 172 10.13 -0.15 -1.98
N VAL A 173 8.98 0.03 -1.33
CA VAL A 173 8.20 -1.08 -0.76
C VAL A 173 8.03 -2.12 -1.85
N ILE A 174 8.44 -3.36 -1.62
CA ILE A 174 8.48 -4.40 -2.63
C ILE A 174 7.92 -5.71 -2.07
N LYS A 175 7.13 -6.40 -2.90
CA LYS A 175 6.66 -7.76 -2.67
C LYS A 175 7.02 -8.62 -3.86
N ALA A 176 7.57 -9.80 -3.60
CA ALA A 176 7.88 -10.77 -4.63
C ALA A 176 7.26 -12.12 -4.29
N PHE A 177 6.81 -12.83 -5.33
CA PHE A 177 6.09 -14.09 -5.21
C PHE A 177 6.63 -15.10 -6.21
N ASP A 178 6.65 -16.37 -5.80
CA ASP A 178 6.69 -17.50 -6.71
C ASP A 178 5.25 -17.82 -7.12
N ILE A 179 4.94 -17.70 -8.41
CA ILE A 179 3.60 -17.90 -8.94
C ILE A 179 3.17 -19.37 -8.95
N GLU A 180 4.11 -20.31 -9.09
CA GLU A 180 3.77 -21.74 -9.21
C GLU A 180 3.43 -22.32 -7.83
N ASP A 181 4.21 -21.97 -6.81
CA ASP A 181 3.95 -22.36 -5.42
C ASP A 181 2.93 -21.42 -4.72
N GLY A 182 2.58 -20.29 -5.36
CA GLY A 182 1.74 -19.24 -4.78
C GLY A 182 2.32 -18.63 -3.50
N LYS A 183 3.65 -18.71 -3.30
CA LYS A 183 4.33 -18.34 -2.06
C LYS A 183 4.90 -16.93 -2.15
N GLN A 184 4.80 -16.17 -1.05
CA GLN A 184 5.52 -14.91 -0.91
C GLN A 184 7.01 -15.17 -0.63
N LEU A 185 7.88 -14.70 -1.51
CA LEU A 185 9.33 -14.81 -1.36
C LEU A 185 9.88 -13.70 -0.47
N THR A 186 9.34 -12.48 -0.59
CA THR A 186 9.66 -11.37 0.30
C THR A 186 8.50 -10.38 0.39
N SER A 187 8.33 -9.80 1.58
CA SER A 187 7.66 -8.51 1.80
C SER A 187 8.68 -7.59 2.47
N ASP A 188 9.16 -6.59 1.74
CA ASP A 188 10.15 -5.63 2.21
C ASP A 188 9.55 -4.23 2.12
N CYS A 189 9.02 -3.76 3.24
CA CYS A 189 8.38 -2.46 3.35
C CYS A 189 9.36 -1.29 3.55
N GLY A 190 10.64 -1.48 3.26
CA GLY A 190 11.64 -0.42 3.34
C GLY A 190 12.48 -0.49 4.59
N ILE A 191 12.86 0.69 5.07
CA ILE A 191 13.77 0.89 6.19
C ILE A 191 12.95 1.53 7.31
N ILE A 192 13.15 1.07 8.55
CA ILE A 192 12.61 1.74 9.73
C ILE A 192 13.61 1.65 10.88
N GLY A 193 13.80 2.74 11.63
CA GLY A 193 14.72 2.76 12.75
C GLY A 193 14.35 3.78 13.79
N LYS A 194 14.71 3.48 15.04
CA LYS A 194 14.53 4.39 16.18
C LYS A 194 15.87 5.04 16.50
N THR A 195 15.88 6.36 16.59
CA THR A 195 17.07 7.13 16.98
C THR A 195 17.26 7.12 18.49
N GLU A 196 18.47 7.38 18.98
CA GLU A 196 18.75 7.58 20.42
C GLU A 196 17.92 8.74 21.01
N GLY A 197 17.53 9.71 20.17
CA GLY A 197 16.62 10.80 20.55
C GLY A 197 15.14 10.40 20.63
N GLY A 198 14.80 9.13 20.36
CA GLY A 198 13.44 8.59 20.41
C GLY A 198 12.59 8.85 19.16
N GLU A 199 13.14 9.47 18.12
CA GLU A 199 12.43 9.65 16.85
C GLU A 199 12.44 8.33 16.06
N VAL A 200 11.37 8.08 15.30
CA VAL A 200 11.32 6.95 14.36
C VAL A 200 11.45 7.50 12.95
N LEU A 201 12.43 6.99 12.21
CA LEU A 201 12.71 7.36 10.82
C LEU A 201 12.38 6.18 9.90
N THR A 202 11.87 6.45 8.70
CA THR A 202 11.51 5.40 7.74
C THR A 202 11.66 5.85 6.29
N SER A 203 11.93 4.91 5.38
CA SER A 203 11.79 5.15 3.92
C SER A 203 10.35 4.92 3.45
N GLN A 204 9.48 4.30 4.26
CA GLN A 204 8.12 3.91 3.90
C GLN A 204 7.14 5.10 3.92
N TRP A 205 7.49 6.20 3.27
CA TRP A 205 6.68 7.40 3.17
C TRP A 205 6.56 7.83 1.71
N ILE A 206 5.37 8.25 1.28
CA ILE A 206 5.19 8.73 -0.10
C ILE A 206 5.83 10.10 -0.22
N ASP A 207 6.91 10.18 -0.99
CA ASP A 207 7.63 11.42 -1.26
C ASP A 207 7.89 11.58 -2.76
N ARG A 208 7.41 12.68 -3.32
CA ARG A 208 7.63 13.03 -4.73
C ARG A 208 9.07 13.44 -5.01
N MET A 209 9.83 13.80 -3.97
CA MET A 209 11.24 14.14 -4.07
C MET A 209 12.14 12.90 -4.14
N TYR A 210 11.61 11.70 -3.90
CA TYR A 210 12.38 10.48 -4.16
C TYR A 210 12.74 10.40 -5.64
N GLU A 211 13.98 10.05 -5.91
CA GLU A 211 14.44 9.76 -7.25
C GLU A 211 14.07 8.30 -7.56
N PHE A 212 13.51 8.05 -8.74
CA PHE A 212 13.10 6.73 -9.18
C PHE A 212 13.62 6.50 -10.60
N ILE A 213 14.44 5.48 -10.77
CA ILE A 213 15.07 5.12 -12.04
C ILE A 213 14.73 3.66 -12.34
N THR A 214 14.14 3.41 -13.49
CA THR A 214 13.84 2.06 -13.97
C THR A 214 14.93 1.57 -14.92
N ARG A 215 15.17 0.26 -14.92
CA ARG A 215 16.17 -0.43 -15.76
C ARG A 215 15.55 -1.70 -16.32
N ALA A 216 16.22 -2.33 -17.29
CA ALA A 216 15.75 -3.59 -17.87
C ALA A 216 15.77 -4.75 -16.86
N ASP A 217 16.62 -4.66 -15.84
CA ASP A 217 16.86 -5.68 -14.82
C ASP A 217 16.29 -5.27 -13.44
N GLY A 218 15.42 -4.27 -13.35
CA GLY A 218 14.85 -3.83 -12.08
C GLY A 218 14.74 -2.31 -11.96
N PHE A 219 14.99 -1.78 -10.76
CA PHE A 219 14.87 -0.35 -10.49
C PHE A 219 15.75 0.12 -9.33
N SER A 220 15.87 1.43 -9.19
CA SER A 220 16.47 2.06 -8.02
C SER A 220 15.61 3.21 -7.52
N VAL A 221 15.60 3.40 -6.20
CA VAL A 221 14.96 4.52 -5.53
C VAL A 221 15.87 5.11 -4.47
N SER A 222 15.93 6.44 -4.39
CA SER A 222 16.76 7.13 -3.39
C SER A 222 16.04 8.35 -2.84
N GLY A 223 16.45 8.78 -1.64
CA GLY A 223 15.91 9.96 -1.00
C GLY A 223 16.23 10.04 0.48
N ASN A 224 15.48 10.86 1.21
CA ASN A 224 15.64 11.01 2.65
C ASN A 224 14.66 10.14 3.43
N LEU A 225 15.10 9.66 4.59
CA LEU A 225 14.20 9.02 5.55
C LEU A 225 13.28 10.08 6.15
N HIS A 226 12.03 9.70 6.38
CA HIS A 226 10.97 10.54 6.91
C HIS A 226 10.72 10.23 8.38
N ARG A 227 10.48 11.27 9.18
CA ARG A 227 10.05 11.12 10.57
C ARG A 227 8.63 10.54 10.58
N VAL A 228 8.45 9.36 11.15
CA VAL A 228 7.11 8.82 11.36
C VAL A 228 6.36 9.79 12.28
N PRO A 229 5.22 10.36 11.86
CA PRO A 229 4.43 11.22 12.72
C PRO A 229 4.11 10.43 13.98
N SER A 230 4.74 10.80 15.10
CA SER A 230 4.58 10.07 16.35
C SER A 230 3.09 9.98 16.66
N ASN A 231 2.64 8.80 17.10
CA ASN A 231 1.31 8.62 17.67
C ASN A 231 1.21 9.56 18.87
N LYS A 232 0.85 10.83 18.64
CA LYS A 232 0.62 11.82 19.69
C LYS A 232 -0.65 11.38 20.38
N ILE A 233 -0.50 10.48 21.35
CA ILE A 233 -1.60 10.01 22.17
C ILE A 233 -2.18 11.24 22.86
N PHE A 234 -3.49 11.37 22.78
CA PHE A 234 -4.20 12.39 23.53
C PHE A 234 -3.98 12.12 25.01
N THR A 235 -3.25 13.01 25.68
CA THR A 235 -3.22 13.00 27.14
C THR A 235 -4.62 13.32 27.66
N PRO A 236 -5.01 12.88 28.87
CA PRO A 236 -6.33 13.16 29.44
C PRO A 236 -6.69 14.65 29.37
N PHE A 237 -5.73 15.52 29.69
CA PHE A 237 -5.90 16.97 29.61
C PHE A 237 -6.13 17.47 28.18
N LYS A 238 -5.32 17.03 27.20
CA LYS A 238 -5.55 17.38 25.78
C LYS A 238 -6.93 16.91 25.33
N PHE A 239 -7.40 15.78 25.84
CA PHE A 239 -8.70 15.23 25.48
C PHE A 239 -9.84 16.06 26.03
N ILE A 240 -9.75 16.52 27.28
CA ILE A 240 -10.71 17.45 27.88
C ILE A 240 -10.79 18.74 27.06
N ILE A 241 -9.63 19.36 26.75
CA ILE A 241 -9.61 20.58 25.91
C ILE A 241 -10.27 20.32 24.56
N PHE A 242 -9.92 19.21 23.90
CA PHE A 242 -10.48 18.88 22.60
C PHE A 242 -12.00 18.66 22.66
N ARG A 243 -12.51 18.00 23.71
CA ARG A 243 -13.95 17.82 23.94
C ARG A 243 -14.66 19.15 24.18
N LEU A 244 -14.13 20.01 25.04
CA LEU A 244 -14.67 21.34 25.28
C LEU A 244 -14.70 22.17 23.99
N PHE A 245 -13.62 22.11 23.22
CA PHE A 245 -13.55 22.75 21.93
C PHE A 245 -14.64 22.25 20.97
N LEU A 246 -14.82 20.94 20.83
CA LEU A 246 -15.87 20.37 19.98
C LEU A 246 -17.28 20.77 20.44
N LEU A 247 -17.53 20.85 21.75
CA LEU A 247 -18.81 21.31 22.29
C LEU A 247 -19.08 22.78 21.94
N LEU A 248 -18.06 23.63 22.07
CA LEU A 248 -18.19 25.07 21.84
C LEU A 248 -18.22 25.46 20.37
N PHE A 249 -17.59 24.67 19.48
CA PHE A 249 -17.30 25.09 18.11
C PHE A 249 -17.64 24.04 17.04
N GLY A 250 -17.88 22.79 17.43
CA GLY A 250 -18.10 21.68 16.49
C GLY A 250 -19.41 21.78 15.70
N TRP A 251 -20.38 22.55 16.19
CA TRP A 251 -21.66 22.82 15.50
C TRP A 251 -21.51 23.79 14.32
N HIS A 252 -20.45 24.61 14.29
CA HIS A 252 -20.21 25.54 13.19
C HIS A 252 -19.50 24.85 12.01
N THR A 253 -20.26 24.49 10.99
CA THR A 253 -19.81 23.70 9.83
C THR A 253 -18.52 24.22 9.18
N GLY A 254 -18.43 25.52 8.87
CA GLY A 254 -17.25 26.10 8.24
C GLY A 254 -15.97 25.99 9.07
N MET A 255 -16.10 26.04 10.40
CA MET A 255 -14.98 25.90 11.32
C MET A 255 -14.60 24.44 11.50
N ALA A 256 -15.58 23.54 11.61
CA ALA A 256 -15.37 22.10 11.65
C ALA A 256 -14.59 21.61 10.40
N TYR A 257 -14.92 22.10 9.21
CA TYR A 257 -14.18 21.77 7.98
C TYR A 257 -12.72 22.26 8.01
N ARG A 258 -12.47 23.51 8.41
CA ARG A 258 -11.11 24.06 8.53
C ARG A 258 -10.26 23.28 9.53
N ILE A 259 -10.85 22.93 10.67
CA ILE A 259 -10.18 22.17 11.73
C ILE A 259 -9.90 20.74 11.31
N LYS A 260 -10.86 20.07 10.66
CA LYS A 260 -10.66 18.73 10.10
C LYS A 260 -9.48 18.72 9.11
N GLY A 261 -9.37 19.77 8.28
CA GLY A 261 -8.22 19.96 7.39
C GLY A 261 -6.90 20.12 8.14
N LEU A 262 -6.87 20.98 9.17
CA LEU A 262 -5.68 21.23 10.00
C LEU A 262 -5.22 19.99 10.78
N ILE A 263 -6.14 19.27 11.42
CA ILE A 263 -5.86 18.03 12.15
C ILE A 263 -5.29 16.97 11.20
N ARG A 264 -5.91 16.79 10.02
CA ARG A 264 -5.41 15.85 9.00
C ARG A 264 -3.99 16.22 8.57
N LYS A 265 -3.72 17.50 8.31
CA LYS A 265 -2.40 17.98 7.91
C LYS A 265 -1.34 17.74 8.99
N LEU A 266 -1.69 17.97 10.27
CA LEU A 266 -0.77 17.83 11.40
C LEU A 266 -0.52 16.37 11.80
N LEU A 267 -1.53 15.50 11.75
CA LEU A 267 -1.44 14.14 12.27
C LEU A 267 -1.19 13.07 11.20
N MET A 268 -1.61 13.31 9.95
CA MET A 268 -1.63 12.27 8.91
C MET A 268 -0.70 12.56 7.73
N LEU A 269 -0.54 13.83 7.34
CA LEU A 269 0.11 14.19 6.05
C LEU A 269 1.50 14.80 6.19
N LYS A 270 1.85 15.40 7.33
CA LYS A 270 3.16 16.05 7.50
C LYS A 270 4.14 15.09 8.18
N SER A 271 4.99 14.47 7.37
CA SER A 271 6.28 13.96 7.84
C SER A 271 7.37 14.98 7.51
N GLY A 272 8.35 15.13 8.42
CA GLY A 272 9.56 15.90 8.16
C GLY A 272 10.63 14.97 7.62
N ALA A 273 11.15 15.26 6.43
CA ALA A 273 12.36 14.61 5.94
C ALA A 273 13.50 14.86 6.94
N SER A 274 14.26 13.80 7.23
CA SER A 274 15.47 13.85 8.04
C SER A 274 16.70 14.06 7.15
N GLU A 275 17.84 14.34 7.77
CA GLU A 275 19.13 14.42 7.06
C GLU A 275 19.72 13.03 6.76
N ALA A 276 19.15 11.96 7.33
CA ALA A 276 19.51 10.59 6.98
C ALA A 276 18.89 10.24 5.62
N SER A 277 19.73 9.74 4.71
CA SER A 277 19.33 9.37 3.35
C SER A 277 19.52 7.88 3.09
N PHE A 278 18.80 7.38 2.11
CA PHE A 278 18.89 6.00 1.66
C PHE A 278 18.96 5.93 0.12
N ALA A 279 19.55 4.85 -0.37
CA ALA A 279 19.48 4.44 -1.77
C ALA A 279 19.26 2.92 -1.84
N ARG A 280 18.15 2.54 -2.43
CA ARG A 280 17.73 1.15 -2.66
C ARG A 280 17.92 0.80 -4.13
N ASN A 281 18.62 -0.29 -4.40
CA ASN A 281 18.71 -0.90 -5.72
C ASN A 281 18.06 -2.27 -5.67
N VAL A 282 17.14 -2.52 -6.61
CA VAL A 282 16.53 -3.83 -6.82
C VAL A 282 16.94 -4.33 -8.19
N THR A 283 17.47 -5.56 -8.22
CA THR A 283 17.84 -6.29 -9.44
C THR A 283 17.06 -7.59 -9.50
N ILE A 284 16.51 -7.90 -10.67
CA ILE A 284 15.65 -9.05 -10.98
C ILE A 284 16.27 -9.84 -12.13
N GLU A 285 16.94 -10.93 -11.79
CA GLU A 285 17.70 -11.74 -12.73
C GLU A 285 17.65 -13.21 -12.31
N ASP A 286 17.52 -14.13 -13.26
CA ASP A 286 17.59 -15.59 -13.05
C ASP A 286 16.71 -16.12 -11.91
N GLY A 287 15.47 -15.64 -11.80
CA GLY A 287 14.55 -16.05 -10.73
C GLY A 287 14.96 -15.56 -9.34
N LYS A 288 15.81 -14.53 -9.26
CA LYS A 288 16.25 -13.92 -8.00
C LYS A 288 15.84 -12.46 -7.93
N VAL A 289 15.49 -12.02 -6.74
CA VAL A 289 15.33 -10.60 -6.39
C VAL A 289 16.42 -10.23 -5.42
N ARG A 290 17.33 -9.37 -5.87
CA ARG A 290 18.42 -8.82 -5.06
C ARG A 290 18.07 -7.39 -4.67
N ILE A 291 17.99 -7.12 -3.37
CA ILE A 291 17.72 -5.81 -2.78
C ILE A 291 18.97 -5.34 -2.05
N VAL A 292 19.54 -4.22 -2.49
CA VAL A 292 20.70 -3.58 -1.87
C VAL A 292 20.30 -2.21 -1.37
N ASP A 293 20.29 -2.03 -0.06
CA ASP A 293 20.09 -0.73 0.57
C ASP A 293 21.42 -0.13 1.03
N ASN A 294 21.59 1.15 0.77
CA ASN A 294 22.67 1.95 1.32
C ASN A 294 22.05 3.05 2.17
N ILE A 295 22.46 3.16 3.43
CA ILE A 295 22.08 4.25 4.31
C ILE A 295 23.27 5.19 4.43
N LYS A 296 23.01 6.50 4.39
CA LYS A 296 23.97 7.53 4.77
C LYS A 296 23.37 8.37 5.89
N CYS A 297 24.09 8.47 7.00
CA CYS A 297 23.64 9.17 8.20
C CYS A 297 24.69 10.19 8.63
N PRO A 298 24.32 11.47 8.77
CA PRO A 298 25.21 12.44 9.38
C PRO A 298 25.45 12.11 10.86
N ARG A 299 26.60 12.54 11.40
CA ARG A 299 27.09 12.15 12.73
C ARG A 299 26.18 12.53 13.90
N ASN A 300 25.24 13.47 13.69
CA ASN A 300 24.24 13.91 14.65
C ASN A 300 23.04 12.94 14.78
N ILE A 301 22.86 12.01 13.84
CA ILE A 301 21.78 11.01 13.88
C ILE A 301 22.37 9.66 14.23
N LYS A 302 22.06 9.18 15.44
CA LYS A 302 22.42 7.84 15.90
C LYS A 302 21.18 6.99 16.06
N PHE A 303 21.22 5.78 15.51
CA PHE A 303 20.18 4.77 15.65
C PHE A 303 20.43 3.89 16.86
N GLU A 304 19.40 3.73 17.69
CA GLU A 304 19.29 2.70 18.74
C GLU A 304 18.97 1.34 18.08
N SER A 305 18.14 1.36 17.04
CA SER A 305 17.79 0.18 16.23
C SER A 305 17.51 0.58 14.79
N LEU A 306 17.87 -0.30 13.84
CA LEU A 306 17.60 -0.10 12.42
C LEU A 306 17.25 -1.44 11.78
N GLN A 307 16.12 -1.45 11.09
CA GLN A 307 15.50 -2.60 10.43
C GLN A 307 15.41 -2.35 8.93
N PHE A 308 15.67 -3.39 8.15
CA PHE A 308 15.43 -3.45 6.71
C PHE A 308 14.45 -4.57 6.38
N GLY A 309 13.48 -4.27 5.54
CA GLY A 309 12.42 -5.21 5.15
C GLY A 309 11.38 -5.44 6.23
N ASP A 310 10.68 -6.57 6.10
CA ASP A 310 9.48 -6.94 6.86
C ASP A 310 8.21 -6.19 6.42
N GLU A 311 7.07 -6.63 6.95
CA GLU A 311 5.78 -5.97 6.79
C GLU A 311 5.52 -5.04 7.99
N PHE A 312 5.51 -3.73 7.75
CA PHE A 312 5.20 -2.75 8.81
C PHE A 312 4.35 -1.59 8.26
N PHE A 313 3.73 -0.82 9.17
CA PHE A 313 2.81 0.26 8.80
C PHE A 313 3.09 1.53 9.59
N VAL A 314 3.53 2.59 8.91
CA VAL A 314 3.95 3.85 9.58
C VAL A 314 2.86 4.92 9.66
N ARG A 315 1.75 4.74 8.93
CA ARG A 315 0.61 5.66 8.96
C ARG A 315 -0.60 4.96 9.57
N TYR A 316 -1.13 5.53 10.66
CA TYR A 316 -2.37 5.02 11.26
C TYR A 316 -3.56 5.37 10.37
N VAL A 317 -4.16 4.33 9.78
CA VAL A 317 -5.44 4.42 9.10
C VAL A 317 -6.34 3.33 9.69
N PRO A 318 -7.58 3.64 10.10
CA PRO A 318 -8.42 2.64 10.74
C PRO A 318 -8.76 1.38 9.94
N GLN A 319 -8.57 1.41 8.62
CA GLN A 319 -8.81 0.28 7.72
C GLN A 319 -7.50 -0.31 7.16
N SER A 320 -6.38 0.00 7.83
CA SER A 320 -5.08 -0.65 7.64
C SER A 320 -4.71 -1.43 8.91
N ARG A 321 -3.57 -2.14 8.88
CA ARG A 321 -3.00 -2.85 10.03
C ARG A 321 -3.87 -3.98 10.59
N TYR A 322 -4.75 -4.54 9.75
CA TYR A 322 -5.32 -5.84 10.07
C TYR A 322 -4.22 -6.89 9.96
N PHE A 323 -4.21 -7.80 10.92
CA PHE A 323 -3.30 -8.94 10.86
C PHE A 323 -3.57 -9.77 9.61
N GLN A 324 -2.50 -10.12 8.89
CA GLN A 324 -2.53 -11.05 7.78
C GLN A 324 -1.58 -12.21 8.07
N SER A 325 -2.00 -13.46 7.81
CA SER A 325 -1.15 -14.62 8.12
C SER A 325 0.16 -14.66 7.32
N GLN A 326 0.24 -14.01 6.15
CA GLN A 326 1.49 -13.85 5.40
C GLN A 326 2.57 -13.06 6.17
N GLU A 327 2.20 -12.29 7.19
CA GLU A 327 3.17 -11.55 8.02
C GLU A 327 4.09 -12.51 8.81
N PHE A 328 3.70 -13.77 9.03
CA PHE A 328 4.57 -14.76 9.67
C PHE A 328 5.77 -15.17 8.80
N ASP A 329 5.67 -15.01 7.48
CA ASP A 329 6.74 -15.37 6.54
C ASP A 329 7.70 -14.20 6.30
N ALA A 330 7.34 -13.00 6.74
CA ALA A 330 8.20 -11.84 6.65
C ALA A 330 9.43 -11.99 7.57
N ARG A 331 10.58 -11.54 7.08
CA ARG A 331 11.89 -11.69 7.73
C ARG A 331 12.63 -10.36 7.71
N PRO A 332 12.62 -9.59 8.81
CA PRO A 332 13.43 -8.38 8.90
C PRO A 332 14.93 -8.71 8.94
N TYR A 333 15.75 -7.81 8.41
CA TYR A 333 17.17 -7.73 8.75
C TYR A 333 17.38 -6.61 9.77
N MET A 334 17.70 -6.99 11.01
CA MET A 334 18.04 -6.06 12.08
C MET A 334 19.54 -5.86 12.11
N LEU A 335 20.00 -4.60 12.09
CA LEU A 335 21.43 -4.33 12.31
C LEU A 335 21.85 -4.80 13.70
N SER A 336 22.95 -5.52 13.76
CA SER A 336 23.66 -5.84 15.00
C SER A 336 24.26 -4.60 15.65
N GLY A 337 24.63 -4.72 16.94
CA GLY A 337 25.28 -3.63 17.66
C GLY A 337 26.59 -3.17 17.01
N ASP A 338 27.33 -4.06 16.36
CA ASP A 338 28.58 -3.71 15.69
C ASP A 338 28.35 -3.04 14.33
N GLU A 339 27.31 -3.45 13.60
CA GLU A 339 26.87 -2.75 12.38
C GLU A 339 26.35 -1.34 12.70
N LEU A 340 25.61 -1.16 13.80
CA LEU A 340 25.19 0.17 14.26
C LEU A 340 26.38 1.05 14.62
N LYS A 341 27.37 0.52 15.36
CA LYS A 341 28.62 1.26 15.66
C LYS A 341 29.33 1.65 14.38
N ARG A 342 29.43 0.74 13.41
CA ARG A 342 30.03 1.01 12.09
C ARG A 342 29.30 2.12 11.34
N LEU A 343 27.97 2.06 11.30
CA LEU A 343 27.14 3.12 10.72
C LEU A 343 27.41 4.46 11.42
N HIS A 344 27.51 4.50 12.75
CA HIS A 344 27.77 5.73 13.50
C HIS A 344 29.19 6.28 13.27
N SER A 345 30.20 5.42 13.07
CA SER A 345 31.58 5.84 12.83
C SER A 345 31.84 6.24 11.38
N GLU A 346 31.37 5.45 10.42
CA GLU A 346 31.60 5.62 8.98
C GLU A 346 30.56 6.53 8.32
N GLY A 347 29.43 6.78 9.00
CA GLY A 347 28.31 7.57 8.47
C GLY A 347 27.56 6.88 7.34
N ASN A 348 27.86 5.61 7.04
CA ASN A 348 27.18 4.83 6.02
C ASN A 348 27.21 3.33 6.32
N ILE A 349 26.24 2.60 5.77
CA ILE A 349 26.23 1.13 5.77
C ILE A 349 25.48 0.63 4.53
N GLN A 350 25.93 -0.52 4.01
CA GLN A 350 25.25 -1.25 2.94
C GLN A 350 24.71 -2.57 3.48
N VAL A 351 23.47 -2.90 3.12
CA VAL A 351 22.81 -4.16 3.47
C VAL A 351 22.26 -4.79 2.21
N GLU A 352 22.61 -6.05 1.97
CA GLU A 352 22.15 -6.84 0.83
C GLU A 352 21.24 -7.97 1.30
N ARG A 353 20.11 -8.14 0.60
CA ARG A 353 19.16 -9.24 0.80
C ARG A 353 18.84 -9.85 -0.55
N VAL A 354 18.87 -11.18 -0.65
CA VAL A 354 18.56 -11.91 -1.88
C VAL A 354 17.52 -12.97 -1.58
N VAL A 355 16.48 -13.03 -2.40
CA VAL A 355 15.49 -14.11 -2.40
C VAL A 355 15.43 -14.74 -3.79
N SER A 356 15.10 -16.02 -3.85
CA SER A 356 14.94 -16.75 -5.10
C SER A 356 13.66 -17.54 -5.08
N VAL A 357 13.14 -17.81 -6.28
CA VAL A 357 12.13 -18.86 -6.51
C VAL A 357 12.66 -20.21 -6.03
#